data_AF-A0A356TIU2-F1
#
_entry.id   AF-A0A356TIU2-F1
#
_cell.length_a   1.000
_cell.length_b   1.000
_cell.length_c   1.000
_cell.angle_alpha   90.00
_cell.angle_beta   90.00
_cell.angle_gamma   90.00
#
_symmetry.space_group_name_H-M   'P 1'
#
loop_
_entity.id
_entity.type
_entity.pdbx_description
1 polymer ?
#
loop_
_entity_poly.entity_id
_entity_poly.type
_entity_poly.pdbx_seq_one_letter_code
_entity_poly.pdbx_strand_id
1 'polypeptide(L)' 'DDTHCYVATDQSVHCWGENGLNQVGDGTTSDRPSPIRLSGVTATQLSVGPPATCARAADGTVRC' A
#
# COMPACT_ATOMS: atom_id res chain seq x y z
N ASP A 1 0.52 -3.95 14.35
CA ASP A 1 0.44 -3.78 12.89
C ASP A 1 0.13 -2.31 12.59
N ASP A 2 1.17 -1.49 12.45
CA ASP A 2 1.03 -0.05 12.18
C ASP A 2 1.26 0.29 10.70
N THR A 3 0.95 -0.64 9.79
CA THR A 3 0.96 -0.34 8.35
C THR A 3 -0.33 0.42 8.01
N HIS A 4 -0.17 1.59 7.41
CA HIS A 4 -1.27 2.45 7.00
C HIS A 4 -1.12 2.77 5.52
N CYS A 5 -2.25 2.81 4.81
CA CYS A 5 -2.29 3.16 3.40
C CYS A 5 -3.48 4.05 3.07
N TYR A 6 -3.33 4.92 2.09
CA TYR A 6 -4.43 5.69 1.50
C TYR A 6 -4.34 5.72 -0.03
N VAL A 7 -5.48 5.97 -0.67
CA VAL A 7 -5.59 6.25 -2.10
C VAL A 7 -5.78 7.76 -2.27
N ALA A 8 -4.90 8.41 -3.02
CA ALA A 8 -5.05 9.80 -3.39
C ALA A 8 -6.09 9.98 -4.50
N THR A 9 -6.53 11.22 -4.74
CA THR A 9 -7.55 11.53 -5.76
C THR A 9 -7.10 11.21 -7.20
N ASP A 10 -5.79 11.15 -7.44
CA ASP A 10 -5.18 10.71 -8.70
C ASP A 10 -5.04 9.19 -8.81
N GLN A 11 -5.69 8.43 -7.90
CA GLN A 11 -5.64 6.96 -7.79
C GLN A 11 -4.26 6.41 -7.40
N SER A 12 -3.31 7.25 -7.01
CA SER A 12 -2.03 6.78 -6.49
C SER A 12 -2.18 6.20 -5.08
N VAL A 13 -1.49 5.09 -4.83
CA VAL A 13 -1.48 4.43 -3.52
C VAL A 13 -0.25 4.90 -2.75
N HIS A 14 -0.49 5.32 -1.51
CA HIS A 14 0.55 5.71 -0.58
C HIS A 14 0.47 4.86 0.67
N CYS A 15 1.60 4.33 1.10
CA CYS A 15 1.69 3.46 2.28
C CYS A 15 2.85 3.88 3.18
N TRP A 16 2.73 3.63 4.49
CA TRP A 16 3.76 3.87 5.50
C TRP A 16 3.53 2.96 6.70
N GLY A 17 4.47 2.98 7.64
CA GLY A 17 4.46 2.21 8.86
C GLY A 17 5.54 1.13 8.91
N GLU A 18 5.25 0.09 9.69
CA GLU A 18 6.08 -1.11 9.78
C GLU A 18 6.21 -1.78 8.41
N ASN A 19 7.46 -2.13 8.05
CA ASN A 19 7.78 -2.73 6.76
C ASN A 19 8.76 -3.91 6.87
N GLY A 20 9.00 -4.46 8.07
CA GLY A 20 9.93 -5.58 8.27
C GLY A 20 9.66 -6.83 7.40
N LEU A 21 8.42 -7.00 6.92
CA LEU A 21 7.97 -8.07 6.02
C LEU A 21 7.61 -7.56 4.61
N ASN A 22 8.05 -6.36 4.23
CA ASN A 22 7.64 -5.67 3.01
C ASN A 22 6.11 -5.38 2.97
N GLN A 23 5.48 -5.11 4.13
CA GLN A 23 4.04 -4.82 4.23
C GLN A 23 3.62 -3.55 3.47
N VAL A 24 4.54 -2.59 3.31
CA VAL A 24 4.31 -1.34 2.57
C VAL A 24 4.36 -1.60 1.05
N GLY A 25 5.03 -2.65 0.59
CA GLY A 25 5.06 -3.06 -0.82
C GLY A 25 6.00 -2.24 -1.70
N ASP A 26 7.04 -1.63 -1.11
CA ASP A 26 8.03 -0.82 -1.84
C ASP A 26 9.28 -1.60 -2.26
N GLY A 27 9.29 -2.91 -2.02
CA GLY A 27 10.40 -3.80 -2.33
C GLY A 27 11.54 -3.75 -1.31
N THR A 28 11.35 -3.05 -0.19
CA THR A 28 12.30 -3.00 0.92
C THR A 28 11.71 -3.61 2.18
N THR A 29 12.55 -3.86 3.19
CA THR A 29 12.12 -4.35 4.51
C THR A 29 12.36 -3.33 5.62
N SER A 30 12.54 -2.06 5.27
CA SER A 30 12.81 -0.98 6.21
C SER A 30 11.55 -0.17 6.47
N ASP A 31 11.25 0.06 7.74
CA ASP A 31 10.09 0.83 8.18
C ASP A 31 10.03 2.20 7.49
N ARG A 32 8.81 2.62 7.18
CA ARG A 32 8.53 3.87 6.50
C ARG A 32 7.83 4.81 7.48
N PRO A 33 8.53 5.77 8.10
CA PRO A 33 7.90 6.70 9.04
C PRO A 33 6.97 7.72 8.35
N SER A 34 6.98 7.79 7.02
CA SER A 34 6.22 8.74 6.21
C SER A 34 5.62 8.06 4.97
N PRO A 35 4.46 8.54 4.47
CA PRO A 35 3.85 8.02 3.24
C PRO A 35 4.81 8.02 2.06
N ILE A 36 4.94 6.87 1.42
CA ILE A 36 5.63 6.73 0.15
C ILE A 36 4.65 6.30 -0.93
N ARG A 37 4.82 6.85 -2.14
CA ARG A 37 4.01 6.48 -3.30
C ARG A 37 4.48 5.15 -3.86
N LEU A 38 3.58 4.18 -3.95
CA LEU A 38 3.87 2.90 -4.59
C LEU A 38 3.86 3.06 -6.11
N SER A 39 4.98 2.71 -6.75
CA SER A 39 5.09 2.75 -8.20
C SER A 39 4.38 1.56 -8.84
N GLY A 40 3.64 1.80 -9.92
CA GLY A 40 2.98 0.73 -10.70
C GLY A 40 1.73 0.16 -10.05
N VAL A 41 1.22 0.79 -8.97
CA VAL A 41 -0.05 0.45 -8.33
C VAL A 41 -0.97 1.67 -8.40
N THR A 42 -2.14 1.47 -9.00
CA THR A 42 -3.25 2.42 -8.96
C THR A 42 -4.44 1.70 -8.33
N ALA A 43 -5.13 2.36 -7.40
CA ALA A 43 -6.25 1.76 -6.71
C ALA A 43 -7.41 2.74 -6.60
N THR A 44 -8.61 2.20 -6.46
CA THR A 44 -9.82 2.92 -6.06
C THR A 44 -10.29 2.51 -4.67
N GLN A 45 -9.83 1.36 -4.19
CA GLN A 45 -10.15 0.82 -2.87
C GLN A 45 -8.93 0.13 -2.26
N LEU A 46 -8.81 0.23 -0.94
CA LEU A 46 -7.78 -0.44 -0.15
C LEU A 46 -8.43 -1.27 0.95
N SER A 47 -7.81 -2.41 1.26
CA SER A 47 -8.07 -3.20 2.45
C SER A 47 -6.74 -3.43 3.15
N VAL A 48 -6.57 -2.82 4.31
CA VAL A 48 -5.35 -2.92 5.12
C VAL A 48 -5.63 -3.88 6.28
N GLY A 49 -4.82 -4.92 6.43
CA GLY A 49 -4.92 -5.85 7.57
C GLY A 49 -3.73 -6.80 7.68
N PRO A 50 -3.51 -7.44 8.83
CA PRO A 50 -2.45 -8.44 8.98
C PRO A 50 -2.83 -9.71 8.17
N PRO A 51 -1.95 -10.30 7.34
CA PRO A 51 -0.53 -9.98 7.11
C PRO A 51 -0.24 -9.13 5.85
N ALA A 52 -1.26 -8.71 5.11
CA ALA A 52 -1.08 -8.09 3.79
C ALA A 52 -2.07 -6.95 3.53
N THR A 53 -1.58 -5.92 2.85
CA THR A 53 -2.42 -4.85 2.30
C THR A 53 -2.85 -5.22 0.89
N CYS A 54 -4.15 -5.21 0.64
CA CYS A 54 -4.72 -5.41 -0.69
C CYS A 54 -5.20 -4.08 -1.29
N ALA A 55 -4.93 -3.88 -2.57
CA ALA A 55 -5.35 -2.73 -3.36
C ALA A 55 -6.16 -3.20 -4.58
N ARG A 56 -7.30 -2.56 -4.83
CA ARG A 56 -8.15 -2.83 -6.00
C ARG A 56 -8.12 -1.65 -6.96
N ALA A 57 -7.71 -1.92 -8.20
CA ALA A 57 -7.69 -0.98 -9.32
C ALA A 57 -9.09 -0.76 -9.92
N ALA A 58 -9.22 0.31 -10.71
CA ALA A 58 -10.48 0.69 -11.37
C ALA A 58 -10.95 -0.36 -12.38
N ASP A 59 -10.03 -1.08 -13.01
CA ASP A 59 -10.30 -2.20 -13.94
C ASP A 59 -10.74 -3.49 -13.21
N GLY A 60 -10.78 -3.47 -11.87
CA GLY A 60 -11.11 -4.61 -11.04
C GLY A 60 -9.92 -5.49 -10.65
N THR A 61 -8.71 -5.21 -11.14
CA THR A 61 -7.49 -5.92 -10.73
C THR A 61 -7.24 -5.74 -9.24
N VAL A 62 -7.02 -6.83 -8.51
CA VAL A 62 -6.65 -6.80 -7.09
C VAL A 62 -5.19 -7.22 -6.94
N ARG A 63 -4.44 -6.48 -6.14
CA ARG A 63 -3.07 -6.82 -5.75
C ARG A 63 -2.95 -6.87 -4.25
N CYS A 64 -2.43 -7.99 -3.76
CA CYS A 64 -1.90 -8.25 -2.44
C CYS A 64 -0.54 -8.94 -2.69
#